data_AF-U5WCA1-F1
#
_entry.id   AF-U5WCA1-F1
#
_cell.length_a   1.000
_cell.length_b   1.000
_cell.length_c   1.000
_cell.angle_alpha   90.00
_cell.angle_beta   90.00
_cell.angle_gamma   90.00
#
_symmetry.space_group_name_H-M   'P 1'
#
loop_
_entity.id
_entity.type
_entity.pdbx_description
1 polymer ?
#
loop_
_entity_poly.entity_id
_entity_poly.type
_entity_poly.pdbx_seq_one_letter_code
_entity_poly.pdbx_strand_id
1 'polypeptide(L)'
;MSWRQSLAEEETALHFGPPAFITAVDSALEAYEKRVEGFENLDDEEIWTAVEKVVRALNAADEKHGVIETTIREDLCEYIDAVLTDADINVEALTTRRGIDPSALTDKWRDW
;
A
#
# COMPACT_ATOMS: atom_id res chain seq x y z
N MET A 1 -1.96 -1.61 -12.26
CA MET A 1 -3.25 -1.10 -12.82
C MET A 1 -4.00 -0.30 -11.75
N SER A 2 -5.26 -0.62 -11.41
CA SER A 2 -5.90 -0.16 -10.16
C SER A 2 -6.32 -1.41 -9.41
N TRP A 3 -5.99 -1.53 -8.14
CA TRP A 3 -6.29 -2.71 -7.32
C TRP A 3 -7.78 -3.08 -7.32
N ARG A 4 -8.66 -2.09 -7.49
CA ARG A 4 -10.12 -2.28 -7.63
C ARG A 4 -10.54 -2.94 -8.94
N GLN A 5 -9.72 -2.83 -9.99
CA GLN A 5 -9.95 -3.50 -11.28
C GLN A 5 -9.54 -4.97 -11.20
N SER A 6 -8.35 -5.29 -10.68
CA SER A 6 -7.91 -6.70 -10.53
C SER A 6 -8.83 -7.49 -9.59
N LEU A 7 -9.25 -6.88 -8.48
CA LEU A 7 -10.30 -7.39 -7.59
C LEU A 7 -11.65 -7.64 -8.30
N ALA A 8 -11.91 -6.92 -9.40
CA ALA A 8 -13.10 -7.05 -10.25
C ALA A 8 -12.87 -7.90 -11.52
N GLU A 9 -11.69 -8.52 -11.69
CA GLU A 9 -11.38 -9.45 -12.79
C GLU A 9 -11.29 -10.92 -12.30
N GLU A 10 -11.03 -11.16 -11.00
CA GLU A 10 -10.95 -12.49 -10.36
C GLU A 10 -12.36 -13.06 -10.03
N GLU A 11 -13.15 -13.37 -11.08
CA GLU A 11 -14.60 -13.70 -11.08
C GLU A 11 -15.10 -14.61 -9.92
N THR A 12 -15.57 -13.96 -8.85
CA THR A 12 -16.32 -14.56 -7.73
C THR A 12 -17.43 -13.62 -7.26
N ALA A 13 -18.15 -13.93 -6.18
CA ALA A 13 -19.53 -13.44 -5.98
C ALA A 13 -19.87 -12.52 -4.77
N LEU A 14 -19.03 -12.02 -3.87
CA LEU A 14 -17.57 -11.98 -3.67
C LEU A 14 -16.72 -11.07 -4.60
N HIS A 15 -17.26 -10.57 -5.71
CA HIS A 15 -16.51 -9.84 -6.78
C HIS A 15 -15.86 -8.49 -6.43
N PHE A 16 -15.87 -8.12 -5.16
CA PHE A 16 -15.38 -6.84 -4.62
C PHE A 16 -14.75 -7.05 -3.23
N GLY A 17 -14.49 -8.31 -2.84
CA GLY A 17 -14.40 -8.69 -1.44
C GLY A 17 -15.69 -8.37 -0.67
N PRO A 18 -15.68 -8.48 0.66
CA PRO A 18 -16.71 -7.86 1.50
C PRO A 18 -16.63 -6.32 1.38
N PRO A 19 -17.75 -5.56 1.38
CA PRO A 19 -17.69 -4.09 1.39
C PRO A 19 -16.90 -3.49 2.57
N ALA A 20 -16.81 -4.24 3.68
CA ALA A 20 -15.97 -3.91 4.83
C ALA A 20 -14.45 -4.06 4.57
N PHE A 21 -14.04 -4.90 3.63
CA PHE A 21 -12.66 -5.00 3.15
C PHE A 21 -12.30 -3.77 2.31
N ILE A 22 -13.10 -3.43 1.29
CA ILE A 22 -12.90 -2.20 0.49
C ILE A 22 -12.83 -0.99 1.42
N THR A 23 -13.78 -0.86 2.36
CA THR A 23 -13.80 0.29 3.30
C THR A 23 -12.53 0.35 4.16
N ALA A 24 -11.94 -0.80 4.53
CA ALA A 24 -10.70 -0.85 5.28
C ALA A 24 -9.47 -0.50 4.42
N VAL A 25 -9.39 -1.00 3.18
CA VAL A 25 -8.34 -0.65 2.21
C VAL A 25 -8.41 0.84 1.87
N ASP A 26 -9.58 1.34 1.50
CA ASP A 26 -9.83 2.75 1.21
C ASP A 26 -9.42 3.65 2.39
N SER A 27 -9.79 3.28 3.63
CA SER A 27 -9.42 4.04 4.83
C SER A 27 -7.91 4.00 5.12
N ALA A 28 -7.22 2.91 4.78
CA ALA A 28 -5.78 2.79 4.95
C ALA A 28 -5.02 3.63 3.92
N LEU A 29 -5.48 3.64 2.67
CA LEU A 29 -4.90 4.44 1.58
C LEU A 29 -5.18 5.94 1.79
N GLU A 30 -6.42 6.34 2.10
CA GLU A 30 -6.77 7.75 2.37
C GLU A 30 -5.98 8.31 3.58
N ALA A 31 -5.70 7.49 4.59
CA ALA A 31 -4.87 7.88 5.73
C ALA A 31 -3.37 7.94 5.42
N TYR A 32 -2.91 7.20 4.40
CA TYR A 32 -1.53 7.23 3.89
C TYR A 32 -1.31 8.45 2.99
N GLU A 33 -2.18 8.68 2.01
CA GLU A 33 -2.21 9.85 1.13
C GLU A 33 -2.11 11.15 1.95
N LYS A 34 -3.03 11.36 2.90
CA LYS A 34 -3.04 12.54 3.78
C LYS A 34 -1.80 12.66 4.69
N ARG A 35 -1.09 11.56 4.95
CA ARG A 35 0.17 11.59 5.70
C ARG A 35 1.33 12.04 4.82
N VAL A 36 1.31 11.63 3.54
CA VAL A 36 2.30 11.98 2.52
C VAL A 36 2.14 13.44 2.08
N GLU A 37 0.91 13.90 1.82
CA GLU A 37 0.56 15.32 1.58
C GLU A 37 1.06 16.25 2.70
N GLY A 38 1.16 15.73 3.93
CA GLY A 38 1.57 16.47 5.12
C GLY A 38 3.09 16.50 5.39
N PHE A 39 3.96 16.02 4.49
CA PHE A 39 5.41 16.08 4.68
C PHE A 39 5.99 17.48 4.35
N GLU A 40 5.93 18.42 5.30
CA GLU A 40 6.56 19.75 5.15
C GLU A 40 8.10 19.67 5.06
N ASN A 41 8.72 18.60 5.54
CA ASN A 41 10.13 18.27 5.34
C ASN A 41 10.29 16.75 5.17
N LEU A 42 11.15 16.32 4.25
CA LEU A 42 11.37 14.90 3.95
C LEU A 42 12.39 14.27 4.93
N ASP A 43 11.91 13.82 6.08
CA ASP A 43 12.64 12.85 6.92
C ASP A 43 12.29 11.43 6.47
N ASP A 44 13.30 10.68 6.03
CA ASP A 44 13.16 9.29 5.60
C ASP A 44 12.45 8.44 6.66
N GLU A 45 12.71 8.64 7.96
CA GLU A 45 12.07 7.87 9.03
C GLU A 45 10.56 8.14 9.12
N GLU A 46 10.10 9.34 8.78
CA GLU A 46 8.66 9.64 8.72
C GLU A 46 7.99 8.99 7.51
N ILE A 47 8.67 8.96 6.35
CA ILE A 47 8.20 8.27 5.14
C ILE A 47 8.11 6.76 5.39
N TRP A 48 9.17 6.16 5.94
CA TRP A 48 9.19 4.75 6.32
C TRP A 48 8.15 4.40 7.39
N THR A 49 7.85 5.33 8.31
CA THR A 49 6.77 5.17 9.29
C THR A 49 5.38 5.25 8.64
N ALA A 50 5.20 5.98 7.55
CA ALA A 50 3.96 5.98 6.78
C ALA A 50 3.77 4.66 6.02
N VAL A 51 4.82 4.16 5.35
CA VAL A 51 4.83 2.85 4.66
C VAL A 51 4.54 1.71 5.64
N GLU A 52 5.19 1.68 6.82
CA GLU A 52 4.90 0.68 7.86
C GLU A 52 3.42 0.69 8.27
N LYS A 53 2.82 1.88 8.43
CA LYS A 53 1.43 2.01 8.89
C LYS A 53 0.41 1.55 7.84
N VAL A 54 0.60 1.89 6.56
CA VAL A 54 -0.34 1.47 5.51
C VAL A 54 -0.27 -0.03 5.28
N VAL A 55 0.94 -0.62 5.23
CA VAL A 55 1.09 -2.09 5.10
C VAL A 55 0.48 -2.80 6.30
N ARG A 56 0.73 -2.36 7.54
CA ARG A 56 0.08 -2.99 8.73
C ARG A 56 -1.44 -2.84 8.76
N ALA A 57 -1.99 -1.73 8.26
CA ALA A 57 -3.42 -1.54 8.17
C ALA A 57 -4.05 -2.48 7.12
N LEU A 58 -3.35 -2.73 6.02
CA LEU A 58 -3.74 -3.69 4.99
C LEU A 58 -3.60 -5.15 5.47
N ASN A 59 -2.57 -5.51 6.26
CA ASN A 59 -2.48 -6.82 6.94
C ASN A 59 -3.74 -7.08 7.79
N ALA A 60 -4.18 -6.08 8.57
CA ALA A 60 -5.38 -6.19 9.41
C ALA A 60 -6.70 -6.17 8.61
N ALA A 61 -6.69 -5.66 7.38
CA ALA A 61 -7.82 -5.79 6.46
C ALA A 61 -7.91 -7.22 5.90
N ASP A 62 -6.77 -7.85 5.59
CA ASP A 62 -6.72 -9.20 5.03
C ASP A 62 -6.88 -10.32 6.08
N GLU A 63 -6.25 -10.24 7.27
CA GLU A 63 -6.40 -11.26 8.35
C GLU A 63 -7.88 -11.57 8.66
N LYS A 64 -8.74 -10.57 8.48
CA LYS A 64 -10.18 -10.61 8.73
C LYS A 64 -11.00 -11.15 7.55
N HIS A 65 -10.46 -11.18 6.34
CA HIS A 65 -11.20 -11.35 5.10
C HIS A 65 -10.60 -12.36 4.10
N GLY A 66 -9.28 -12.47 3.97
CA GLY A 66 -8.59 -13.42 3.08
C GLY A 66 -8.87 -13.16 1.61
N VAL A 67 -8.53 -11.96 1.13
CA VAL A 67 -8.90 -11.42 -0.19
C VAL A 67 -7.69 -10.83 -0.96
N ILE A 68 -6.56 -10.53 -0.32
CA ILE A 68 -5.39 -10.00 -1.04
C ILE A 68 -4.62 -11.13 -1.74
N GLU A 69 -5.16 -11.56 -2.88
CA GLU A 69 -4.46 -12.45 -3.81
C GLU A 69 -3.27 -11.75 -4.50
N THR A 70 -2.48 -12.51 -5.26
CA THR A 70 -1.20 -12.06 -5.83
C THR A 70 -1.32 -10.80 -6.69
N THR A 71 -2.34 -10.71 -7.55
CA THR A 71 -2.58 -9.54 -8.40
C THR A 71 -2.94 -8.30 -7.59
N ILE A 72 -3.77 -8.48 -6.55
CA ILE A 72 -4.24 -7.40 -5.67
C ILE A 72 -3.08 -6.89 -4.80
N ARG A 73 -2.20 -7.78 -4.30
CA ARG A 73 -0.94 -7.41 -3.62
C ARG A 73 -0.09 -6.51 -4.51
N GLU A 74 0.08 -6.90 -5.77
CA GLU A 74 0.95 -6.21 -6.72
C GLU A 74 0.41 -4.81 -7.06
N ASP A 75 -0.88 -4.67 -7.39
CA ASP A 75 -1.52 -3.36 -7.56
C ASP A 75 -1.46 -2.49 -6.28
N LEU A 76 -1.58 -3.07 -5.08
CA LEU A 76 -1.47 -2.32 -3.82
C LEU A 76 -0.03 -1.85 -3.55
N CYS A 77 0.98 -2.63 -3.95
CA CYS A 77 2.38 -2.21 -3.87
C CYS A 77 2.69 -1.11 -4.90
N GLU A 78 2.22 -1.25 -6.16
CA GLU A 78 2.28 -0.19 -7.17
C GLU A 78 1.63 1.11 -6.66
N TYR A 79 0.48 1.03 -5.98
CA TYR A 79 -0.22 2.20 -5.45
C TYR A 79 0.54 2.90 -4.32
N ILE A 80 1.16 2.14 -3.40
CA ILE A 80 1.94 2.69 -2.28
C ILE A 80 3.21 3.42 -2.77
N ASP A 81 3.83 2.92 -3.84
CA ASP A 81 4.98 3.52 -4.53
C ASP A 81 4.58 4.76 -5.36
N ALA A 82 3.46 4.67 -6.09
CA ALA A 82 2.92 5.78 -6.88
C ALA A 82 2.58 7.01 -6.01
N VAL A 83 1.93 6.82 -4.85
CA VAL A 83 1.60 7.92 -3.93
C VAL A 83 2.84 8.65 -3.38
N LEU A 84 3.99 7.96 -3.25
CA LEU A 84 5.26 8.63 -2.93
C LEU A 84 5.82 9.39 -4.13
N THR A 85 5.81 8.75 -5.30
CA THR A 85 6.33 9.33 -6.55
C THR A 85 5.56 10.58 -6.98
N ASP A 86 4.23 10.57 -6.88
CA ASP A 86 3.34 11.71 -7.15
C ASP A 86 3.52 12.86 -6.14
N ALA A 87 4.15 12.60 -4.99
CA ALA A 87 4.54 13.59 -3.99
C ALA A 87 6.02 14.04 -4.11
N ASP A 88 6.63 13.86 -5.28
CA ASP A 88 8.05 14.14 -5.58
C ASP A 88 9.07 13.35 -4.71
N ILE A 89 8.64 12.28 -4.01
CA ILE A 89 9.52 11.45 -3.17
C ILE A 89 10.22 10.42 -4.06
N ASN A 90 11.55 10.57 -4.21
CA ASN A 90 12.37 9.60 -4.92
C ASN A 90 12.56 8.31 -4.10
N VAL A 91 11.73 7.30 -4.40
CA VAL A 91 11.73 6.00 -3.72
C VAL A 91 13.02 5.22 -3.95
N GLU A 92 13.62 5.28 -5.15
CA GLU A 92 14.92 4.64 -5.42
C GLU A 92 16.03 5.16 -4.48
N ALA A 93 16.06 6.47 -4.23
CA ALA A 93 16.99 7.09 -3.29
C ALA A 93 16.67 6.70 -1.84
N LEU A 94 15.39 6.64 -1.47
CA LEU A 94 14.93 6.25 -0.12
C LEU A 94 15.31 4.79 0.23
N THR A 95 15.13 3.85 -0.71
CA THR A 95 15.49 2.44 -0.52
C THR A 95 17.00 2.21 -0.59
N THR A 96 17.69 2.87 -1.53
CA THR A 96 19.16 2.83 -1.66
C THR A 96 19.87 3.29 -0.39
N ARG A 97 19.38 4.32 0.30
CA ARG A 97 19.94 4.78 1.60
C ARG A 97 19.90 3.71 2.69
N ARG A 98 18.97 2.75 2.61
CA ARG A 98 18.89 1.59 3.51
C ARG A 98 19.50 0.31 2.94
N GLY A 99 20.01 0.35 1.71
CA GLY A 99 20.62 -0.81 1.04
C GLY A 99 19.63 -1.91 0.67
N ILE A 100 18.37 -1.55 0.38
CA ILE A 100 17.34 -2.48 -0.11
C ILE A 100 16.87 -2.08 -1.52
N ASP A 101 16.30 -3.04 -2.24
CA ASP A 101 15.77 -2.82 -3.59
C ASP A 101 14.50 -1.93 -3.55
N PRO A 102 14.25 -1.05 -4.54
CA PRO A 102 13.00 -0.28 -4.63
C PRO A 102 11.73 -1.15 -4.59
N SER A 103 11.74 -2.33 -5.22
CA SER A 103 10.60 -3.26 -5.20
C SER A 103 10.30 -3.84 -3.81
N ALA A 104 11.27 -3.82 -2.89
CA ALA A 104 11.15 -4.31 -1.53
C ALA A 104 10.62 -3.25 -0.53
N LEU A 105 10.06 -2.12 -1.03
CA LEU A 105 9.50 -1.02 -0.22
C LEU A 105 8.53 -1.51 0.89
N THR A 106 7.64 -2.45 0.58
CA THR A 106 6.62 -2.95 1.51
C THR A 106 7.00 -4.27 2.19
N ASP A 107 7.98 -5.01 1.64
CA ASP A 107 8.33 -6.39 2.01
C ASP A 107 8.59 -6.61 3.50
N LYS A 108 9.20 -5.63 4.18
CA LYS A 108 9.57 -5.71 5.59
C LYS A 108 8.37 -5.93 6.54
N TRP A 109 7.17 -5.55 6.12
CA TRP A 109 5.98 -5.47 6.97
C TRP A 109 4.77 -6.22 6.44
N ARG A 110 4.86 -6.82 5.25
CA ARG A 110 3.75 -7.51 4.59
C ARG A 110 3.61 -8.93 5.17
N ASP A 111 2.47 -9.18 5.82
CA ASP A 111 2.14 -10.50 6.42
C ASP A 111 1.15 -11.32 5.55
N TRP A 112 0.70 -10.77 4.41
CA TRP A 112 -0.18 -11.41 3.41
C TRP A 112 0.59 -11.95 2.18
#